data_AF-A0A097PR25-F1
#
_entry.id   AF-A0A097PR25-F1
#
_cell.length_a   1.000
_cell.length_b   1.000
_cell.length_c   1.000
_cell.angle_alpha   90.00
_cell.angle_beta   90.00
_cell.angle_gamma   90.00
#
_symmetry.space_group_name_H-M   'P 1'
#
loop_
_entity.id
_entity.type
_entity.pdbx_description
1 polymer ?
#
loop_
_entity_poly.entity_id
_entity_poly.type
_entity_poly.pdbx_seq_one_letter_code
_entity_poly.pdbx_strand_id
1 'polypeptide(L)'
;NDEENVNGLDAWEKAYADERSWESLQEDESGLLRQFDHVNLYHAQYRRRIRGSARIQKGLIRYLYVVVDLSRAASEMDFKPSRMAVVAKNVEIFIREFFDQNPLSHFGLITIKDGVAQCLTELGGSPESHIKALMGKLGCSGDSSLQNALELAYGYLNQIPSYGHREVLILYSSLSTCDPGDIMETIQKCKEAKIRCSVIGLSAEIYICKHLCEETGGSYAVALDEPHLKELLLEQAPPPPAIAEYAVPNLIKMGFPQKGAEGVISICCCHREAKAGGGYTCPRCKARVCELPAECRICGLTLVSSPHLARSYHHLFPITPFDEVSSVPSKRIPKNCFGCQQSIYFPGNKSSLRVACPKCQKHFCLECDIYIHESLHNCPGCESLR
;
A
#
# COMPACT_ATOMS: atom_id res chain seq x y z
N ASN A 1 8.83 -62.36 -16.67
CA ASN A 1 7.79 -62.69 -15.68
C ASN A 1 8.32 -62.33 -14.31
N ASP A 2 7.99 -61.22 -13.67
CA ASP A 2 7.04 -60.11 -13.90
C ASP A 2 7.54 -58.99 -12.96
N GLU A 3 7.58 -57.73 -13.42
CA GLU A 3 6.84 -56.58 -12.81
C GLU A 3 7.34 -56.17 -11.40
N GLU A 4 7.72 -54.93 -11.04
CA GLU A 4 7.42 -53.59 -11.57
C GLU A 4 8.35 -52.53 -10.90
N ASN A 5 8.54 -51.43 -11.63
CA ASN A 5 9.00 -50.08 -11.21
C ASN A 5 8.47 -49.56 -9.87
N VAL A 6 9.33 -48.93 -9.05
CA VAL A 6 9.13 -47.63 -8.37
C VAL A 6 10.52 -47.04 -8.02
N ASN A 7 11.15 -46.19 -8.84
CA ASN A 7 11.11 -44.72 -8.87
C ASN A 7 11.30 -43.97 -7.52
N GLY A 8 12.30 -43.09 -7.47
CA GLY A 8 12.25 -41.86 -6.66
C GLY A 8 12.86 -41.90 -5.26
N LEU A 9 13.76 -40.97 -4.97
CA LEU A 9 14.04 -40.57 -3.59
C LEU A 9 12.75 -39.97 -3.01
N ASP A 10 12.11 -40.73 -2.12
CA ASP A 10 10.76 -40.49 -1.63
C ASP A 10 10.75 -40.04 -0.16
N ALA A 11 9.94 -39.01 0.16
CA ALA A 11 9.39 -38.62 1.47
C ALA A 11 10.31 -38.40 2.69
N TRP A 12 11.48 -39.04 2.83
CA TRP A 12 12.35 -38.93 4.02
C TRP A 12 13.18 -37.63 4.05
N GLU A 13 13.51 -37.03 2.90
CA GLU A 13 14.07 -35.67 2.80
C GLU A 13 13.04 -34.57 3.09
N LYS A 14 11.74 -34.89 2.94
CA LYS A 14 10.62 -33.97 3.25
C LYS A 14 10.34 -33.85 4.74
N ALA A 15 10.70 -34.84 5.58
CA ALA A 15 10.33 -34.85 7.00
C ALA A 15 11.34 -34.19 7.96
N TYR A 16 12.57 -33.88 7.50
CA TYR A 16 13.61 -33.23 8.32
C TYR A 16 13.74 -31.71 8.08
N ALA A 17 13.06 -31.18 7.06
CA ALA A 17 13.20 -29.78 6.62
C ALA A 17 12.12 -28.84 7.18
N ASP A 18 10.98 -29.37 7.63
CA ASP A 18 9.84 -28.54 8.06
C ASP A 18 9.98 -27.95 9.48
N GLU A 19 11.06 -28.24 10.23
CA GLU A 19 11.32 -27.63 11.55
C GLU A 19 12.80 -27.28 11.76
N ARG A 20 13.39 -26.46 10.88
CA ARG A 20 14.72 -25.84 11.13
C ARG A 20 14.61 -24.70 12.15
N SER A 21 14.28 -25.04 13.39
CA SER A 21 14.30 -24.11 14.52
C SER A 21 15.67 -23.40 14.70
N TRP A 22 16.75 -24.03 14.21
CA TRP A 22 18.13 -23.53 14.26
C TRP A 22 18.43 -22.32 13.35
N GLU A 23 17.68 -22.11 12.26
CA GLU A 23 17.86 -20.93 11.38
C GLU A 23 17.37 -19.63 12.06
N SER A 24 16.52 -19.76 13.09
CA SER A 24 16.00 -18.65 13.90
C SER A 24 16.81 -18.41 15.19
N LEU A 25 17.99 -19.01 15.32
CA LEU A 25 18.84 -18.83 16.49
C LEU A 25 19.97 -17.84 16.18
N GLN A 26 20.12 -16.81 17.02
CA GLN A 26 21.22 -15.86 16.95
C GLN A 26 22.12 -16.02 18.18
N GLU A 27 23.44 -16.05 17.97
CA GLU A 27 24.43 -16.09 19.06
C GLU A 27 24.52 -14.72 19.75
N ASP A 28 24.38 -14.69 21.08
CA ASP A 28 24.62 -13.50 21.87
C ASP A 28 26.13 -13.23 22.09
N GLU A 29 26.50 -12.08 22.68
CA GLU A 29 27.90 -11.71 22.97
C GLU A 29 28.63 -12.72 23.89
N SER A 30 27.89 -13.64 24.52
CA SER A 30 28.41 -14.73 25.33
C SER A 30 28.45 -16.10 24.62
N GLY A 31 28.08 -16.16 23.34
CA GLY A 31 28.05 -17.38 22.54
C GLY A 31 26.87 -18.31 22.84
N LEU A 32 25.82 -17.82 23.52
CA LEU A 32 24.59 -18.58 23.75
C LEU A 32 23.58 -18.31 22.62
N LEU A 33 23.01 -19.39 22.10
CA LEU A 33 21.97 -19.35 21.08
C LEU A 33 20.64 -18.88 21.71
N ARG A 34 20.09 -17.77 21.21
CA ARG A 34 18.75 -17.29 21.58
C ARG A 34 17.80 -17.34 20.40
N GLN A 35 16.52 -17.56 20.71
CA GLN A 35 15.42 -17.41 19.75
C GLN A 35 15.38 -15.97 19.22
N PHE A 36 15.24 -15.81 17.90
CA PHE A 36 15.22 -14.51 17.23
C PHE A 36 14.11 -13.62 17.83
N ASP A 37 14.47 -12.46 18.37
CA ASP A 37 13.50 -11.50 18.92
C ASP A 37 12.80 -10.75 17.76
N HIS A 38 11.84 -11.41 17.11
CA HIS A 38 11.07 -10.87 15.98
C HIS A 38 10.46 -9.50 16.32
N VAL A 39 10.01 -9.34 17.57
CA VAL A 39 9.37 -8.11 18.05
C VAL A 39 10.35 -6.93 18.06
N ASN A 40 11.60 -7.14 18.47
CA ASN A 40 12.60 -6.06 18.49
C ASN A 40 13.07 -5.69 17.09
N LEU A 41 13.25 -6.68 16.20
CA LEU A 41 13.58 -6.41 14.79
C LEU A 41 12.45 -5.65 14.10
N TYR A 42 11.21 -6.13 14.27
CA TYR A 42 10.02 -5.50 13.72
C TYR A 42 9.87 -4.07 14.26
N HIS A 43 10.06 -3.86 15.58
CA HIS A 43 10.06 -2.52 16.16
C HIS A 43 11.18 -1.62 15.61
N ALA A 44 12.38 -2.16 15.37
CA ALA A 44 13.47 -1.42 14.76
C ALA A 44 13.18 -1.02 13.31
N GLN A 45 12.58 -1.93 12.51
CA GLN A 45 12.11 -1.66 11.15
C GLN A 45 11.00 -0.61 11.15
N TYR A 46 9.99 -0.78 12.01
CA TYR A 46 8.91 0.18 12.25
C TYR A 46 9.44 1.57 12.60
N ARG A 47 10.43 1.68 13.51
CA ARG A 47 10.99 2.99 13.87
C ARG A 47 11.80 3.64 12.74
N ARG A 48 12.41 2.86 11.84
CA ARG A 48 12.99 3.42 10.61
C ARG A 48 11.90 4.06 9.74
N ARG A 49 10.72 3.45 9.63
CA ARG A 49 9.57 4.00 8.88
C ARG A 49 9.05 5.30 9.50
N ILE A 50 8.87 5.36 10.83
CA ILE A 50 8.26 6.54 11.49
C ILE A 50 9.18 7.75 11.52
N ARG A 51 10.52 7.58 11.56
CA ARG A 51 11.47 8.71 11.56
C ARG A 51 11.35 9.62 10.33
N GLY A 52 10.74 9.16 9.24
CA GLY A 52 10.46 9.95 8.04
C GLY A 52 9.18 10.80 8.08
N SER A 53 8.34 10.68 9.13
CA SER A 53 7.02 11.33 9.20
C SER A 53 7.09 12.79 9.69
N ALA A 54 7.86 13.62 8.98
CA ALA A 54 7.85 15.06 9.21
C ALA A 54 6.52 15.69 8.74
N ARG A 55 6.13 16.82 9.33
CA ARG A 55 4.98 17.64 8.90
C ARG A 55 5.29 18.28 7.56
N ILE A 56 5.13 17.52 6.50
CA ILE A 56 5.35 17.92 5.11
C ILE A 56 3.98 17.99 4.43
N GLN A 57 3.84 18.87 3.44
CA GLN A 57 2.67 18.88 2.58
C GLN A 57 2.53 17.51 1.90
N LYS A 58 1.36 16.88 2.01
CA LYS A 58 1.08 15.58 1.41
C LYS A 58 -0.01 15.70 0.35
N GLY A 59 0.12 14.89 -0.69
CA GLY A 59 -0.88 14.78 -1.75
C GLY A 59 -2.06 13.92 -1.31
N LEU A 60 -3.13 14.54 -0.82
CA LEU A 60 -4.30 13.81 -0.32
C LEU A 60 -5.14 13.15 -1.42
N ILE A 61 -5.23 13.78 -2.59
CA ILE A 61 -5.99 13.26 -3.73
C ILE A 61 -4.99 12.67 -4.72
N ARG A 62 -4.93 11.34 -4.75
CA ARG A 62 -4.01 10.59 -5.61
C ARG A 62 -4.80 9.93 -6.72
N TYR A 63 -4.21 9.91 -7.90
CA TYR A 63 -4.69 9.19 -9.06
C TYR A 63 -3.60 8.19 -9.43
N LEU A 64 -3.80 6.95 -8.96
CA LEU A 64 -2.82 5.88 -9.07
C LEU A 64 -3.25 4.90 -10.16
N TYR A 65 -2.40 4.71 -11.16
CA TYR A 65 -2.48 3.54 -12.03
C TYR A 65 -1.49 2.48 -11.57
N VAL A 66 -1.98 1.27 -11.29
CA VAL A 66 -1.13 0.11 -11.09
C VAL A 66 -1.01 -0.64 -12.41
N VAL A 67 0.21 -0.78 -12.89
CA VAL A 67 0.57 -1.54 -14.08
C VAL A 67 1.06 -2.91 -13.65
N VAL A 68 0.37 -3.97 -14.08
CA VAL A 68 0.73 -5.36 -13.77
C VAL A 68 1.29 -6.03 -15.01
N ASP A 69 2.52 -6.53 -14.91
CA ASP A 69 3.15 -7.32 -15.95
C ASP A 69 2.57 -8.75 -15.99
N LEU A 70 1.87 -9.08 -17.09
CA LEU A 70 1.33 -10.40 -17.41
C LEU A 70 2.11 -11.09 -18.53
N SER A 71 3.37 -10.72 -18.74
CA SER A 71 4.26 -11.40 -19.67
C SER A 71 4.54 -12.85 -19.26
N ARG A 72 5.21 -13.61 -20.13
CA ARG A 72 5.67 -14.98 -19.84
C ARG A 72 6.47 -15.08 -18.53
N ALA A 73 7.24 -14.06 -18.17
CA ALA A 73 8.02 -14.05 -16.93
C ALA A 73 7.14 -14.09 -15.67
N ALA A 74 5.89 -13.61 -15.74
CA ALA A 74 4.94 -13.66 -14.63
C ALA A 74 4.35 -15.07 -14.40
N SER A 75 4.57 -16.00 -15.33
CA SER A 75 4.16 -17.41 -15.18
C SER A 75 5.18 -18.29 -14.46
N GLU A 76 6.37 -17.76 -14.17
CA GLU A 76 7.41 -18.49 -13.44
C GLU A 76 6.98 -18.81 -11.99
N MET A 77 7.62 -19.82 -11.41
CA MET A 77 7.24 -20.42 -10.12
C MET A 77 8.31 -20.24 -9.02
N ASP A 78 9.10 -19.17 -9.09
CA ASP A 78 9.97 -18.75 -7.98
C ASP A 78 9.14 -18.35 -6.75
N PHE A 79 8.01 -17.66 -6.96
CA PHE A 79 6.92 -17.58 -6.00
C PHE A 79 5.92 -18.72 -6.21
N LYS A 80 5.43 -19.31 -5.11
CA LYS A 80 4.45 -20.40 -5.16
C LYS A 80 3.02 -19.86 -5.03
N PRO A 81 2.05 -20.29 -5.88
CA PRO A 81 2.17 -21.25 -6.98
C PRO A 81 2.76 -20.66 -8.29
N SER A 82 2.66 -19.36 -8.50
CA SER A 82 3.34 -18.62 -9.58
C SER A 82 3.52 -17.15 -9.18
N ARG A 83 4.44 -16.42 -9.84
CA ARG A 83 4.60 -14.96 -9.64
C ARG A 83 3.28 -14.23 -9.73
N MET A 84 2.53 -14.47 -10.81
CA MET A 84 1.27 -13.78 -11.04
C MET A 84 0.23 -14.05 -9.94
N ALA A 85 0.13 -15.29 -9.45
CA ALA A 85 -0.81 -15.61 -8.38
C ALA A 85 -0.48 -14.85 -7.09
N VAL A 86 0.81 -14.76 -6.74
CA VAL A 86 1.28 -14.03 -5.56
C VAL A 86 1.13 -12.52 -5.75
N VAL A 87 1.45 -11.98 -6.93
CA VAL A 87 1.23 -10.57 -7.26
C VAL A 87 -0.25 -10.22 -7.18
N ALA A 88 -1.14 -11.01 -7.78
CA ALA A 88 -2.58 -10.75 -7.76
C ALA A 88 -3.15 -10.66 -6.35
N LYS A 89 -2.77 -11.62 -5.49
CA LYS A 89 -3.20 -11.66 -4.08
C LYS A 89 -2.68 -10.46 -3.29
N ASN A 90 -1.41 -10.09 -3.48
CA ASN A 90 -0.84 -8.93 -2.80
C ASN A 90 -1.42 -7.62 -3.31
N VAL A 91 -1.71 -7.50 -4.61
CA VAL A 91 -2.41 -6.35 -5.19
C VAL A 91 -3.85 -6.25 -4.66
N GLU A 92 -4.56 -7.36 -4.49
CA GLU A 92 -5.88 -7.37 -3.86
C GLU A 92 -5.84 -6.77 -2.45
N ILE A 93 -4.87 -7.21 -1.62
CA ILE A 93 -4.67 -6.67 -0.27
C ILE A 93 -4.31 -5.18 -0.34
N PHE A 94 -3.40 -4.81 -1.24
CA PHE A 94 -2.99 -3.43 -1.45
C PHE A 94 -4.15 -2.52 -1.87
N ILE A 95 -5.04 -2.96 -2.76
CA ILE A 95 -6.21 -2.18 -3.19
C ILE A 95 -7.08 -1.84 -1.97
N ARG A 96 -7.36 -2.83 -1.11
CA ARG A 96 -8.18 -2.60 0.09
C ARG A 96 -7.51 -1.63 1.06
N GLU A 97 -6.22 -1.83 1.35
CA GLU A 97 -5.46 -0.94 2.22
C GLU A 97 -5.36 0.48 1.64
N PHE A 98 -5.10 0.59 0.34
CA PHE A 98 -4.97 1.87 -0.35
C PHE A 98 -6.24 2.72 -0.21
N PHE A 99 -7.42 2.12 -0.38
CA PHE A 99 -8.70 2.82 -0.23
C PHE A 99 -9.08 3.10 1.23
N ASP A 100 -8.62 2.29 2.18
CA ASP A 100 -8.84 2.56 3.61
C ASP A 100 -8.02 3.79 4.06
N GLN A 101 -6.75 3.83 3.67
CA GLN A 101 -5.81 4.92 3.96
C GLN A 101 -6.08 6.19 3.14
N ASN A 102 -6.55 6.04 1.90
CA ASN A 102 -6.76 7.13 0.94
C ASN A 102 -8.16 7.06 0.31
N PRO A 103 -9.22 7.35 1.06
CA PRO A 103 -10.57 7.25 0.53
C PRO A 103 -10.83 8.23 -0.62
N LEU A 104 -10.14 9.37 -0.69
CA LEU A 104 -10.34 10.36 -1.77
C LEU A 104 -9.62 10.01 -3.07
N SER A 105 -8.77 8.98 -3.05
CA SER A 105 -7.94 8.64 -4.19
C SER A 105 -8.70 7.79 -5.20
N HIS A 106 -8.23 7.86 -6.44
CA HIS A 106 -8.72 7.03 -7.53
C HIS A 106 -7.66 6.00 -7.91
N PHE A 107 -8.13 4.81 -8.23
CA PHE A 107 -7.30 3.66 -8.57
C PHE A 107 -7.67 3.17 -9.97
N GLY A 108 -6.69 2.79 -10.77
CA GLY A 108 -6.87 2.20 -12.09
C GLY A 108 -5.88 1.05 -12.30
N LEU A 109 -6.25 0.11 -13.17
CA LEU A 109 -5.41 -1.04 -13.51
C LEU A 109 -5.08 -1.06 -15.00
N ILE A 110 -3.79 -1.21 -15.30
CA ILE A 110 -3.27 -1.47 -16.63
C ILE A 110 -2.53 -2.81 -16.58
N THR A 111 -2.67 -3.62 -17.62
CA THR A 111 -1.89 -4.85 -17.77
C THR A 111 -1.04 -4.79 -19.01
N ILE A 112 0.15 -5.36 -18.91
CA ILE A 112 1.06 -5.54 -20.04
C ILE A 112 1.04 -7.01 -20.43
N LYS A 113 0.70 -7.31 -21.68
CA LYS A 113 0.62 -8.67 -22.19
C LYS A 113 0.86 -8.70 -23.70
N ASP A 114 1.60 -9.68 -24.19
CA ASP A 114 1.86 -9.88 -25.62
C ASP A 114 2.42 -8.61 -26.33
N GLY A 115 3.28 -7.86 -25.64
CA GLY A 115 3.88 -6.61 -26.14
C GLY A 115 2.93 -5.40 -26.15
N VAL A 116 1.71 -5.53 -25.62
CA VAL A 116 0.68 -4.48 -25.64
C VAL A 116 0.23 -4.14 -24.23
N ALA A 117 -0.08 -2.86 -23.99
CA ALA A 117 -0.72 -2.41 -22.76
C ALA A 117 -2.24 -2.30 -22.93
N GLN A 118 -2.99 -2.84 -21.97
CA GLN A 118 -4.45 -2.80 -21.95
C GLN A 118 -4.94 -2.22 -20.64
N CYS A 119 -5.89 -1.29 -20.70
CA CYS A 119 -6.58 -0.78 -19.52
C CYS A 119 -7.59 -1.84 -19.05
N LEU A 120 -7.38 -2.41 -17.88
CA LEU A 120 -8.33 -3.35 -17.27
C LEU A 120 -9.49 -2.64 -16.58
N THR A 121 -9.16 -1.57 -15.85
CA THR A 121 -10.16 -0.74 -15.17
C THR A 121 -9.74 0.71 -15.25
N GLU A 122 -10.71 1.56 -15.61
CA GLU A 122 -10.57 3.01 -15.57
C GLU A 122 -10.44 3.50 -14.12
N LEU A 123 -9.99 4.75 -13.96
CA LEU A 123 -9.88 5.40 -12.65
C LEU A 123 -11.22 5.40 -11.92
N GLY A 124 -11.28 4.67 -10.82
CA GLY A 124 -12.48 4.44 -10.02
C GLY A 124 -12.20 4.53 -8.53
N GLY A 125 -13.28 4.54 -7.76
CA GLY A 125 -13.25 4.53 -6.29
C GLY A 125 -13.78 3.24 -5.67
N SER A 126 -14.00 2.19 -6.48
CA SER A 126 -14.65 0.95 -6.03
C SER A 126 -13.66 -0.21 -5.97
N PRO A 127 -13.19 -0.61 -4.77
CA PRO A 127 -12.19 -1.67 -4.59
C PRO A 127 -12.59 -2.98 -5.28
N GLU A 128 -13.82 -3.43 -5.05
CA GLU A 128 -14.32 -4.73 -5.54
C GLU A 128 -14.38 -4.79 -7.07
N SER A 129 -14.62 -3.66 -7.73
CA SER A 129 -14.60 -3.61 -9.20
C SER A 129 -13.20 -3.89 -9.77
N HIS A 130 -12.16 -3.34 -9.12
CA HIS A 130 -10.76 -3.52 -9.52
C HIS A 130 -10.26 -4.94 -9.19
N ILE A 131 -10.60 -5.44 -8.00
CA ILE A 131 -10.22 -6.80 -7.56
C ILE A 131 -10.84 -7.85 -8.48
N LYS A 132 -12.14 -7.74 -8.78
CA LYS A 132 -12.82 -8.67 -9.68
C LYS A 132 -12.23 -8.66 -11.09
N ALA A 133 -11.88 -7.48 -11.61
CA ALA A 133 -11.27 -7.35 -12.93
C ALA A 133 -9.87 -7.98 -12.99
N LEU A 134 -9.05 -7.80 -11.94
CA LEU A 134 -7.72 -8.39 -11.84
C LEU A 134 -7.80 -9.92 -11.73
N MET A 135 -8.60 -10.42 -10.80
CA MET A 135 -8.76 -11.87 -10.57
C MET A 135 -9.38 -12.60 -11.77
N GLY A 136 -10.15 -11.90 -12.60
CA GLY A 136 -10.68 -12.43 -13.85
C GLY A 136 -9.65 -12.58 -14.99
N LYS A 137 -8.46 -11.97 -14.89
CA LYS A 137 -7.44 -11.95 -15.95
C LYS A 137 -6.04 -12.26 -15.42
N LEU A 138 -5.82 -13.52 -15.06
CA LEU A 138 -4.52 -14.02 -14.58
C LEU A 138 -3.67 -14.72 -15.65
N GLY A 139 -4.19 -14.84 -16.89
CA GLY A 139 -3.50 -15.55 -17.95
C GLY A 139 -2.28 -14.79 -18.47
N CYS A 140 -1.08 -15.35 -18.26
CA CYS A 140 0.20 -14.74 -18.63
C CYS A 140 0.69 -15.25 -20.00
N SER A 141 1.13 -14.37 -20.88
CA SER A 141 1.78 -14.74 -22.15
C SER A 141 2.54 -13.59 -22.80
N GLY A 142 3.41 -13.95 -23.75
CA GLY A 142 4.15 -13.01 -24.58
C GLY A 142 5.17 -12.17 -23.81
N ASP A 143 5.59 -11.06 -24.41
CA ASP A 143 6.60 -10.16 -23.84
C ASP A 143 5.97 -8.93 -23.18
N SER A 144 6.75 -8.25 -22.34
CA SER A 144 6.32 -7.00 -21.70
C SER A 144 6.70 -5.78 -22.55
N SER A 145 5.86 -4.77 -22.64
CA SER A 145 6.17 -3.44 -23.18
C SER A 145 5.88 -2.34 -22.15
N LEU A 146 6.94 -1.72 -21.64
CA LEU A 146 6.86 -0.64 -20.67
C LEU A 146 6.43 0.68 -21.32
N GLN A 147 6.90 0.97 -22.54
CA GLN A 147 6.56 2.18 -23.28
C GLN A 147 5.05 2.28 -23.51
N ASN A 148 4.43 1.22 -24.03
CA ASN A 148 2.99 1.19 -24.28
C ASN A 148 2.18 1.42 -22.99
N ALA A 149 2.67 0.89 -21.85
CA ALA A 149 2.01 1.07 -20.57
C ALA A 149 2.10 2.52 -20.08
N LEU A 150 3.28 3.13 -20.20
CA LEU A 150 3.51 4.52 -19.82
C LEU A 150 2.73 5.49 -20.72
N GLU A 151 2.68 5.26 -22.03
CA GLU A 151 1.90 6.08 -22.96
C GLU A 151 0.40 6.00 -22.67
N LEU A 152 -0.11 4.79 -22.39
CA LEU A 152 -1.50 4.59 -22.01
C LEU A 152 -1.82 5.30 -20.67
N ALA A 153 -0.97 5.12 -19.65
CA ALA A 153 -1.11 5.78 -18.37
C ALA A 153 -1.04 7.32 -18.51
N TYR A 154 -0.10 7.82 -19.31
CA TYR A 154 0.03 9.24 -19.63
C TYR A 154 -1.25 9.80 -20.26
N GLY A 155 -1.85 9.09 -21.22
CA GLY A 155 -3.08 9.51 -21.88
C GLY A 155 -4.25 9.73 -20.91
N TYR A 156 -4.39 8.88 -19.90
CA TYR A 156 -5.41 9.02 -18.85
C TYR A 156 -5.02 10.08 -17.80
N LEU A 157 -3.79 10.04 -17.30
CA LEU A 157 -3.32 10.93 -16.23
C LEU A 157 -3.19 12.39 -16.67
N ASN A 158 -2.94 12.65 -17.96
CA ASN A 158 -2.83 14.01 -18.47
C ASN A 158 -4.16 14.78 -18.44
N GLN A 159 -5.29 14.06 -18.51
CA GLN A 159 -6.64 14.65 -18.42
C GLN A 159 -7.01 15.07 -16.99
N ILE A 160 -6.24 14.62 -16.00
CA ILE A 160 -6.54 14.83 -14.59
C ILE A 160 -6.17 16.26 -14.18
N PRO A 161 -6.97 16.93 -13.34
CA PRO A 161 -6.65 18.26 -12.85
C PRO A 161 -5.27 18.35 -12.18
N SER A 162 -4.63 19.51 -12.28
CA SER A 162 -3.28 19.74 -11.77
C SER A 162 -3.14 19.67 -10.24
N TYR A 163 -4.25 19.73 -9.49
CA TYR A 163 -4.24 19.54 -8.04
C TYR A 163 -4.12 18.07 -7.62
N GLY A 164 -4.37 17.14 -8.54
CA GLY A 164 -4.29 15.70 -8.29
C GLY A 164 -2.85 15.21 -8.42
N HIS A 165 -2.42 14.37 -7.49
CA HIS A 165 -1.14 13.68 -7.62
C HIS A 165 -1.28 12.54 -8.62
N ARG A 166 -0.51 12.60 -9.70
CA ARG A 166 -0.51 11.60 -10.78
C ARG A 166 0.59 10.58 -10.50
N GLU A 167 0.19 9.34 -10.29
CA GLU A 167 1.11 8.28 -9.87
C GLU A 167 0.93 7.04 -10.74
N VAL A 168 2.04 6.39 -11.05
CA VAL A 168 2.07 5.09 -11.72
C VAL A 168 2.94 4.15 -10.89
N LEU A 169 2.38 3.00 -10.50
CA LEU A 169 3.10 1.94 -9.82
C LEU A 169 3.19 0.72 -10.74
N ILE A 170 4.39 0.31 -11.12
CA ILE A 170 4.59 -0.81 -12.05
C ILE A 170 5.09 -2.02 -11.27
N LEU A 171 4.38 -3.13 -11.38
CA LEU A 171 4.80 -4.44 -10.86
C LEU A 171 5.39 -5.21 -12.04
N TYR A 172 6.71 -5.26 -12.07
CA TYR A 172 7.46 -5.71 -13.23
C TYR A 172 8.09 -7.07 -12.97
N SER A 173 7.74 -8.05 -13.81
CA SER A 173 8.19 -9.44 -13.66
C SER A 173 9.31 -9.78 -14.65
N SER A 174 9.22 -9.23 -15.86
CA SER A 174 10.21 -9.46 -16.93
C SER A 174 11.57 -8.84 -16.59
N LEU A 175 12.63 -9.34 -17.24
CA LEU A 175 13.98 -8.77 -17.20
C LEU A 175 14.28 -7.87 -18.41
N SER A 176 13.39 -7.89 -19.41
CA SER A 176 13.54 -7.15 -20.65
C SER A 176 12.20 -6.55 -21.08
N THR A 177 12.24 -5.33 -21.61
CA THR A 177 11.10 -4.66 -22.23
C THR A 177 11.22 -4.71 -23.75
N CYS A 178 10.10 -4.97 -24.43
CA CYS A 178 9.98 -5.02 -25.88
C CYS A 178 9.12 -3.85 -26.33
N ASP A 179 9.77 -2.71 -26.55
CA ASP A 179 9.10 -1.44 -26.85
C ASP A 179 9.25 -1.06 -28.34
N PRO A 180 8.24 -0.40 -28.94
CA PRO A 180 8.26 -0.06 -30.36
C PRO A 180 9.21 1.11 -30.70
N GLY A 181 9.49 2.02 -29.76
CA GLY A 181 10.29 3.22 -29.99
C GLY A 181 11.27 3.51 -28.84
N ASP A 182 11.70 4.77 -28.74
CA ASP A 182 12.59 5.20 -27.67
C ASP A 182 11.81 5.49 -26.38
N ILE A 183 12.01 4.65 -25.37
CA ILE A 183 11.41 4.82 -24.06
C ILE A 183 11.93 6.07 -23.33
N MET A 184 13.13 6.55 -23.64
CA MET A 184 13.72 7.73 -22.99
C MET A 184 12.90 8.99 -23.26
N GLU A 185 12.37 9.13 -24.49
CA GLU A 185 11.44 10.21 -24.83
C GLU A 185 10.13 10.11 -24.02
N THR A 186 9.65 8.89 -23.79
CA THR A 186 8.43 8.64 -23.01
C THR A 186 8.64 8.98 -21.53
N ILE A 187 9.81 8.65 -20.97
CA ILE A 187 10.21 9.04 -19.61
C ILE A 187 10.21 10.57 -19.48
N GLN A 188 10.78 11.27 -20.46
CA GLN A 188 10.81 12.73 -20.49
C GLN A 188 9.39 13.33 -20.57
N LYS A 189 8.49 12.76 -21.39
CA LYS A 189 7.07 13.17 -21.43
C LYS A 189 6.38 12.98 -20.08
N CYS A 190 6.62 11.86 -19.39
CA CYS A 190 6.07 11.61 -18.06
C CYS A 190 6.57 12.64 -17.03
N LYS A 191 7.86 12.98 -17.08
CA LYS A 191 8.48 14.01 -16.23
C LYS A 191 7.86 15.38 -16.45
N GLU A 192 7.68 15.80 -17.71
CA GLU A 192 7.03 17.07 -18.07
C GLU A 192 5.58 17.15 -17.61
N ALA A 193 4.85 16.03 -17.68
CA ALA A 193 3.48 15.92 -17.16
C ALA A 193 3.39 15.74 -15.64
N LYS A 194 4.53 15.79 -14.92
CA LYS A 194 4.63 15.65 -13.46
C LYS A 194 4.01 14.34 -12.95
N ILE A 195 4.21 13.26 -13.69
CA ILE A 195 3.75 11.92 -13.31
C ILE A 195 4.88 11.25 -12.55
N ARG A 196 4.61 10.82 -11.31
CA ARG A 196 5.56 10.06 -10.49
C ARG A 196 5.43 8.58 -10.81
N CYS A 197 6.52 7.94 -11.24
CA CYS A 197 6.54 6.51 -11.56
C CYS A 197 7.40 5.74 -10.55
N SER A 198 6.80 4.80 -9.83
CA SER A 198 7.49 3.85 -8.96
C SER A 198 7.44 2.45 -9.58
N VAL A 199 8.49 1.65 -9.43
CA VAL A 199 8.52 0.28 -9.95
C VAL A 199 8.98 -0.69 -8.86
N ILE A 200 8.26 -1.80 -8.74
CA ILE A 200 8.64 -2.96 -7.93
C ILE A 200 8.98 -4.09 -8.88
N GLY A 201 10.27 -4.44 -8.96
CA GLY A 201 10.76 -5.59 -9.72
C GLY A 201 10.64 -6.87 -8.91
N LEU A 202 10.29 -8.00 -9.54
CA LEU A 202 10.19 -9.29 -8.85
C LEU A 202 11.50 -10.10 -8.84
N SER A 203 12.44 -9.83 -9.76
CA SER A 203 13.63 -10.68 -9.93
C SER A 203 14.93 -9.90 -9.83
N ALA A 204 15.19 -9.00 -10.78
CA ALA A 204 16.43 -8.25 -10.82
C ALA A 204 16.18 -6.76 -11.07
N GLU A 205 17.19 -5.96 -10.74
CA GLU A 205 17.21 -4.54 -11.04
C GLU A 205 17.42 -4.29 -12.54
N ILE A 206 16.55 -3.47 -13.12
CA ILE A 206 16.61 -3.09 -14.54
C ILE A 206 16.97 -1.61 -14.64
N TYR A 207 18.02 -1.32 -15.41
CA TYR A 207 18.54 0.02 -15.59
C TYR A 207 17.47 1.03 -16.04
N ILE A 208 16.65 0.68 -17.03
CA ILE A 208 15.60 1.57 -17.56
C ILE A 208 14.54 1.88 -16.50
N CYS A 209 14.12 0.88 -15.71
CA CYS A 209 13.15 1.08 -14.62
C CYS A 209 13.72 1.95 -13.50
N LYS A 210 15.00 1.77 -13.16
CA LYS A 210 15.71 2.61 -12.19
C LYS A 210 15.77 4.06 -12.67
N HIS A 211 16.20 4.26 -13.91
CA HIS A 211 16.28 5.59 -14.52
C HIS A 211 14.91 6.28 -14.59
N LEU A 212 13.85 5.57 -14.96
CA LEU A 212 12.47 6.08 -14.92
C LEU A 212 12.08 6.57 -13.51
N CYS A 213 12.40 5.80 -12.46
CA CYS A 213 12.07 6.19 -11.09
C CYS A 213 12.86 7.42 -10.64
N GLU A 214 14.15 7.49 -10.95
CA GLU A 214 15.03 8.62 -10.61
C GLU A 214 14.59 9.92 -11.32
N GLU A 215 14.25 9.85 -12.60
CA GLU A 215 13.83 11.01 -13.40
C GLU A 215 12.44 11.54 -13.00
N THR A 216 11.53 10.65 -12.60
CA THR A 216 10.15 11.02 -12.21
C THR A 216 9.97 11.26 -10.70
N GLY A 217 11.03 11.07 -9.90
CA GLY A 217 10.98 11.22 -8.44
C GLY A 217 10.18 10.12 -7.72
N GLY A 218 10.09 8.94 -8.32
CA GLY A 218 9.52 7.73 -7.73
C GLY A 218 10.55 6.87 -7.01
N SER A 219 10.18 5.62 -6.71
CA SER A 219 11.05 4.66 -6.02
C SER A 219 11.16 3.35 -6.79
N TYR A 220 12.38 2.82 -6.89
CA TYR A 220 12.66 1.49 -7.42
C TYR A 220 13.01 0.53 -6.29
N ALA A 221 12.34 -0.62 -6.24
CA ALA A 221 12.66 -1.68 -5.28
C ALA A 221 12.55 -3.04 -5.93
N VAL A 222 13.33 -4.01 -5.44
CA VAL A 222 13.29 -5.40 -5.90
C VAL A 222 12.78 -6.27 -4.76
N ALA A 223 11.73 -7.03 -5.03
CA ALA A 223 11.18 -8.01 -4.08
C ALA A 223 12.13 -9.20 -3.97
N LEU A 224 12.33 -9.67 -2.73
CA LEU A 224 13.16 -10.85 -2.43
C LEU A 224 12.26 -12.06 -2.23
N ASP A 225 11.26 -11.88 -1.36
CA ASP A 225 10.34 -12.92 -0.91
C ASP A 225 8.88 -12.42 -0.96
N GLU A 226 7.88 -13.30 -0.84
CA GLU A 226 6.46 -12.91 -0.81
C GLU A 226 6.15 -11.91 0.32
N PRO A 227 6.66 -12.06 1.56
CA PRO A 227 6.46 -11.06 2.61
C PRO A 227 7.08 -9.72 2.25
N HIS A 228 8.27 -9.71 1.65
CA HIS A 228 8.94 -8.47 1.26
C HIS A 228 8.17 -7.75 0.15
N LEU A 229 7.63 -8.48 -0.85
CA LEU A 229 6.75 -7.90 -1.86
C LEU A 229 5.52 -7.22 -1.25
N LYS A 230 4.89 -7.90 -0.26
CA LYS A 230 3.75 -7.34 0.46
C LYS A 230 4.12 -6.04 1.18
N GLU A 231 5.27 -6.01 1.86
CA GLU A 231 5.74 -4.81 2.52
C GLU A 231 5.99 -3.66 1.54
N LEU A 232 6.70 -3.90 0.44
CA LEU A 232 6.99 -2.90 -0.59
C LEU A 232 5.71 -2.31 -1.20
N LEU A 233 4.69 -3.14 -1.42
CA LEU A 233 3.38 -2.68 -1.89
C LEU A 233 2.66 -1.80 -0.85
N LEU A 234 2.61 -2.25 0.41
CA LEU A 234 1.96 -1.50 1.48
C LEU A 234 2.67 -0.18 1.80
N GLU A 235 3.98 -0.09 1.57
CA GLU A 235 4.73 1.17 1.68
C GLU A 235 4.31 2.23 0.66
N GLN A 236 3.68 1.84 -0.46
CA GLN A 236 3.10 2.78 -1.44
C GLN A 236 1.68 3.22 -1.06
N ALA A 237 1.05 2.61 -0.05
CA ALA A 237 -0.29 2.97 0.41
C ALA A 237 -0.34 4.36 1.04
N PRO A 238 0.53 4.79 1.97
CA PRO A 238 0.49 6.16 2.46
C PRO A 238 0.80 7.19 1.36
N PRO A 239 0.21 8.40 1.43
CA PRO A 239 0.45 9.44 0.43
C PRO A 239 1.90 9.91 0.49
N PRO A 240 2.61 9.97 -0.65
CA PRO A 240 3.98 10.45 -0.66
C PRO A 240 4.08 11.93 -0.27
N PRO A 241 5.25 12.38 0.21
CA PRO A 241 5.50 13.80 0.41
C PRO A 241 5.38 14.52 -0.93
N ALA A 242 4.62 15.62 -0.95
CA ALA A 242 4.49 16.43 -2.15
C ALA A 242 5.81 17.17 -2.40
N ILE A 243 6.30 17.08 -3.64
CA ILE A 243 7.46 17.89 -4.07
C ILE A 243 6.99 19.35 -4.07
N ALA A 244 7.69 20.21 -3.32
CA ALA A 244 7.26 21.58 -3.05
C ALA A 244 6.96 22.40 -4.32
N GLU A 245 7.66 22.13 -5.42
CA GLU A 245 7.48 22.79 -6.72
C GLU A 245 6.15 22.47 -7.41
N TYR A 246 5.53 21.34 -7.07
CA TYR A 246 4.32 20.84 -7.73
C TYR A 246 3.06 20.98 -6.87
N ALA A 247 3.22 21.36 -5.60
CA ALA A 247 2.17 21.33 -4.59
C ALA A 247 1.46 22.69 -4.45
N VAL A 248 0.91 23.25 -5.54
CA VAL A 248 0.13 24.49 -5.46
C VAL A 248 -1.20 24.21 -4.75
N PRO A 249 -1.51 24.89 -3.62
CA PRO A 249 -2.73 24.65 -2.88
C PRO A 249 -3.93 25.13 -3.70
N ASN A 250 -4.80 24.19 -4.08
CA ASN A 250 -6.03 24.47 -4.82
C ASN A 250 -7.24 24.17 -3.95
N LEU A 251 -8.21 25.08 -3.93
CA LEU A 251 -9.46 24.90 -3.21
C LEU A 251 -10.46 24.12 -4.09
N ILE A 252 -10.83 22.92 -3.65
CA ILE A 252 -11.75 22.05 -4.37
C ILE A 252 -13.13 22.12 -3.71
N LYS A 253 -14.18 22.28 -4.52
CA LYS A 253 -15.56 22.20 -4.04
C LYS A 253 -15.95 20.73 -3.87
N MET A 254 -16.28 20.33 -2.65
CA MET A 254 -16.78 18.99 -2.33
C MET A 254 -18.25 19.03 -1.90
N GLY A 255 -18.97 17.96 -2.14
CA GLY A 255 -20.35 17.77 -1.70
C GLY A 255 -20.44 16.72 -0.59
N PHE A 256 -21.16 17.03 0.48
CA PHE A 256 -21.52 16.08 1.54
C PHE A 256 -22.96 15.62 1.33
N PRO A 257 -23.19 14.49 0.65
CA PRO A 257 -24.53 14.01 0.40
C PRO A 257 -25.14 13.38 1.65
N GLN A 258 -26.45 13.49 1.80
CA GLN A 258 -27.18 12.82 2.86
C GLN A 258 -27.59 11.42 2.41
N LYS A 259 -27.51 10.44 3.32
CA LYS A 259 -28.00 9.08 3.10
C LYS A 259 -29.54 9.11 3.15
N GLY A 260 -30.19 8.64 2.09
CA GLY A 260 -31.65 8.51 2.03
C GLY A 260 -32.15 7.37 2.91
N ALA A 261 -33.44 7.42 3.26
CA ALA A 261 -34.10 6.36 4.04
C ALA A 261 -34.02 5.00 3.34
N GLU A 262 -33.80 3.95 4.13
CA GLU A 262 -33.77 2.57 3.63
C GLU A 262 -35.19 2.15 3.20
N GLY A 263 -35.31 1.55 2.00
CA GLY A 263 -36.58 1.10 1.42
C GLY A 263 -37.10 1.93 0.24
N VAL A 264 -36.54 3.11 -0.04
CA VAL A 264 -36.94 3.90 -1.21
C VAL A 264 -36.24 3.38 -2.47
N ILE A 265 -37.00 2.74 -3.37
CA ILE A 265 -36.50 2.35 -4.69
C ILE A 265 -36.15 3.60 -5.48
N SER A 266 -34.94 3.64 -6.01
CA SER A 266 -34.54 4.76 -6.86
C SER A 266 -33.56 4.35 -7.92
N ILE A 267 -33.65 5.05 -9.04
CA ILE A 267 -32.73 4.88 -10.16
C ILE A 267 -31.41 5.55 -9.77
N CYS A 268 -30.36 4.74 -9.66
CA CYS A 268 -29.03 5.23 -9.36
C CYS A 268 -28.38 5.76 -10.63
N CYS A 269 -27.80 6.96 -10.59
CA CYS A 269 -27.14 7.55 -11.76
C CYS A 269 -25.88 6.78 -12.19
N CYS A 270 -25.29 5.97 -11.30
CA CYS A 270 -24.09 5.18 -11.61
C CYS A 270 -24.38 3.98 -12.51
N HIS A 271 -25.45 3.23 -12.21
CA HIS A 271 -25.76 1.96 -12.89
C HIS A 271 -26.93 2.09 -13.87
N ARG A 272 -27.69 3.19 -13.81
CA ARG A 272 -28.97 3.37 -14.54
C ARG A 272 -30.00 2.28 -14.23
N GLU A 273 -29.80 1.60 -13.11
CA GLU A 273 -30.67 0.55 -12.58
C GLU A 273 -31.38 1.04 -11.33
N ALA A 274 -32.61 0.55 -11.12
CA ALA A 274 -33.34 0.75 -9.89
C ALA A 274 -32.73 -0.11 -8.79
N LYS A 275 -32.04 0.50 -7.83
CA LYS A 275 -31.55 -0.21 -6.65
C LYS A 275 -32.49 0.05 -5.47
N ALA A 276 -32.88 -1.02 -4.80
CA ALA A 276 -33.56 -0.97 -3.52
C ALA A 276 -32.50 -0.88 -2.42
N GLY A 277 -32.40 0.27 -1.75
CA GLY A 277 -31.38 0.52 -0.72
C GLY A 277 -31.11 2.00 -0.51
N GLY A 278 -30.63 2.36 0.68
CA GLY A 278 -30.30 3.74 1.02
C GLY A 278 -29.16 4.27 0.14
N GLY A 279 -29.49 5.16 -0.80
CA GLY A 279 -28.53 5.86 -1.66
C GLY A 279 -28.19 7.26 -1.13
N TYR A 280 -27.11 7.84 -1.65
CA TYR A 280 -26.65 9.18 -1.30
C TYR A 280 -27.20 10.20 -2.29
N THR A 281 -27.75 11.31 -1.78
CA THR A 281 -28.32 12.37 -2.63
C THR A 281 -27.31 13.50 -2.82
N CYS A 282 -26.90 13.76 -4.06
CA CYS A 282 -26.00 14.86 -4.41
C CYS A 282 -26.60 16.20 -3.95
N PRO A 283 -25.85 17.04 -3.19
CA PRO A 283 -26.39 18.30 -2.69
C PRO A 283 -26.69 19.32 -3.80
N ARG A 284 -25.95 19.27 -4.91
CA ARG A 284 -26.04 20.23 -6.04
C ARG A 284 -27.15 19.90 -7.03
N CYS A 285 -27.14 18.70 -7.62
CA CYS A 285 -28.09 18.33 -8.67
C CYS A 285 -29.18 17.34 -8.21
N LYS A 286 -29.17 16.93 -6.93
CA LYS A 286 -30.11 15.95 -6.35
C LYS A 286 -30.08 14.55 -7.00
N ALA A 287 -29.11 14.28 -7.87
CA ALA A 287 -28.82 12.95 -8.39
C ALA A 287 -28.54 11.96 -7.25
N ARG A 288 -29.03 10.72 -7.38
CA ARG A 288 -28.72 9.66 -6.43
C ARG A 288 -27.52 8.84 -6.87
N VAL A 289 -26.63 8.62 -5.90
CA VAL A 289 -25.39 7.86 -6.05
C VAL A 289 -25.43 6.68 -5.09
N CYS A 290 -24.97 5.53 -5.56
CA CYS A 290 -25.05 4.27 -4.83
C CYS A 290 -24.04 4.22 -3.66
N GLU A 291 -22.80 4.64 -3.92
CA GLU A 291 -21.67 4.50 -2.99
C GLU A 291 -20.87 5.80 -2.93
N LEU A 292 -20.15 5.98 -1.83
CA LEU A 292 -19.19 7.07 -1.63
C LEU A 292 -17.84 6.46 -1.30
N PRO A 293 -16.74 7.15 -1.62
CA PRO A 293 -16.67 8.43 -2.34
C PRO A 293 -16.85 8.25 -3.84
N ALA A 294 -17.45 9.24 -4.50
CA ALA A 294 -17.72 9.16 -5.94
C ALA A 294 -17.87 10.55 -6.57
N GLU A 295 -17.58 10.66 -7.86
CA GLU A 295 -17.89 11.86 -8.64
C GLU A 295 -19.33 11.80 -9.18
N CYS A 296 -20.07 12.90 -9.03
CA CYS A 296 -21.42 12.99 -9.55
C CYS A 296 -21.43 13.10 -11.09
N ARG A 297 -21.89 12.05 -11.78
CA ARG A 297 -21.97 11.99 -13.26
C ARG A 297 -22.80 13.08 -13.94
N ILE A 298 -23.66 13.80 -13.20
CA ILE A 298 -24.49 14.89 -13.75
C ILE A 298 -23.80 16.26 -13.60
N CYS A 299 -23.19 16.54 -12.45
CA CYS A 299 -22.69 17.89 -12.13
C CYS A 299 -21.18 17.97 -11.86
N GLY A 300 -20.44 16.86 -11.98
CA GLY A 300 -19.00 16.77 -11.74
C GLY A 300 -18.56 17.04 -10.30
N LEU A 301 -19.49 17.14 -9.35
CA LEU A 301 -19.16 17.41 -7.95
C LEU A 301 -18.63 16.13 -7.29
N THR A 302 -17.43 16.19 -6.70
CA THR A 302 -16.89 15.13 -5.85
C THR A 302 -17.73 15.00 -4.59
N LEU A 303 -18.30 13.82 -4.38
CA LEU A 303 -19.15 13.49 -3.23
C LEU A 303 -18.37 12.67 -2.22
N VAL A 304 -18.31 13.15 -0.98
CA VAL A 304 -17.54 12.55 0.11
C VAL A 304 -18.34 12.54 1.41
N SER A 305 -18.04 11.60 2.29
CA SER A 305 -18.59 11.58 3.64
C SER A 305 -17.59 12.19 4.63
N SER A 306 -18.06 12.74 5.75
CA SER A 306 -17.16 13.25 6.80
C SER A 306 -16.20 12.17 7.34
N PRO A 307 -16.62 10.90 7.53
CA PRO A 307 -15.71 9.82 7.90
C PRO A 307 -14.57 9.58 6.90
N HIS A 308 -14.81 9.75 5.59
CA HIS A 308 -13.76 9.59 4.58
C HIS A 308 -12.68 10.66 4.73
N LEU A 309 -13.08 11.91 4.97
CA LEU A 309 -12.11 12.95 5.26
C LEU A 309 -11.37 12.65 6.55
N ALA A 310 -12.09 12.26 7.62
CA ALA A 310 -11.52 11.92 8.92
C ALA A 310 -10.42 10.85 8.83
N ARG A 311 -10.64 9.81 8.01
CA ARG A 311 -9.64 8.78 7.72
C ARG A 311 -8.38 9.27 7.01
N SER A 312 -8.33 10.49 6.47
CA SER A 312 -7.07 11.03 5.92
C SER A 312 -6.37 12.00 6.87
N TYR A 313 -6.96 12.31 8.03
CA TYR A 313 -6.38 13.27 8.98
C TYR A 313 -5.10 12.76 9.64
N HIS A 314 -4.93 11.44 9.82
CA HIS A 314 -3.72 10.90 10.44
C HIS A 314 -2.47 11.14 9.59
N HIS A 315 -2.63 11.23 8.27
CA HIS A 315 -1.56 11.62 7.37
C HIS A 315 -1.13 13.08 7.56
N LEU A 316 -2.09 13.97 7.88
CA LEU A 316 -1.86 15.41 8.07
C LEU A 316 -1.27 15.74 9.43
N PHE A 317 -1.71 15.02 10.47
CA PHE A 317 -1.29 15.23 11.85
C PHE A 317 -0.76 13.92 12.44
N PRO A 318 0.40 13.43 11.95
CA PRO A 318 0.97 12.21 12.50
C PRO A 318 1.33 12.39 13.98
N ILE A 319 1.23 11.30 14.73
CA ILE A 319 1.73 11.26 16.10
C ILE A 319 3.26 11.37 16.06
N THR A 320 3.81 12.15 16.98
CA THR A 320 5.26 12.23 17.16
C THR A 320 5.79 10.89 17.67
N PRO A 321 6.81 10.29 17.02
CA PRO A 321 7.42 9.06 17.52
C PRO A 321 7.75 9.15 19.00
N PHE A 322 7.52 8.06 19.73
CA PHE A 322 7.81 8.01 21.16
C PHE A 322 9.32 7.83 21.42
N ASP A 323 9.78 8.45 22.50
CA ASP A 323 11.19 8.44 22.89
C ASP A 323 11.50 7.13 23.62
N GLU A 324 12.62 6.50 23.28
CA GLU A 324 13.10 5.34 24.01
C GLU A 324 13.65 5.75 25.37
N VAL A 325 13.10 5.15 26.42
CA VAL A 325 13.57 5.38 27.77
C VAL A 325 14.38 4.17 28.20
N SER A 326 15.70 4.28 28.07
CA SER A 326 16.63 3.29 28.61
C SER A 326 16.41 3.10 30.10
N SER A 327 16.72 1.90 30.60
CA SER A 327 16.55 1.50 32.00
C SER A 327 17.53 2.22 32.93
N VAL A 328 17.42 3.55 33.05
CA VAL A 328 18.07 4.28 34.14
C VAL A 328 17.18 4.09 35.39
N PRO A 329 17.74 3.66 36.53
CA PRO A 329 16.97 3.42 37.75
C PRO A 329 16.53 4.74 38.40
N SER A 330 15.54 5.40 37.79
CA SER A 330 14.83 6.53 38.36
C SER A 330 13.63 6.00 39.17
N LYS A 331 13.53 6.40 40.44
CA LYS A 331 12.57 5.89 41.44
C LYS A 331 11.08 6.23 41.17
N ARG A 332 10.71 6.74 39.99
CA ARG A 332 9.35 7.23 39.66
C ARG A 332 8.76 6.65 38.38
N ILE A 333 9.26 5.52 37.89
CA ILE A 333 8.81 4.99 36.61
C ILE A 333 7.62 4.04 36.84
N PRO A 334 6.48 4.23 36.16
CA PRO A 334 5.34 3.32 36.26
C PRO A 334 5.72 1.92 35.76
N LYS A 335 5.23 0.90 36.48
CA LYS A 335 5.49 -0.51 36.18
C LYS A 335 4.66 -1.05 35.02
N ASN A 336 3.53 -0.40 34.73
CA ASN A 336 2.54 -0.88 33.78
C ASN A 336 2.47 0.04 32.56
N CYS A 337 2.19 -0.55 31.40
CA CYS A 337 1.87 0.17 30.18
C CYS A 337 0.58 0.96 30.36
N PHE A 338 0.57 2.23 29.96
CA PHE A 338 -0.65 3.05 30.05
C PHE A 338 -1.78 2.54 29.13
N GLY A 339 -1.43 1.92 27.99
CA GLY A 339 -2.40 1.39 27.02
C GLY A 339 -3.02 0.07 27.46
N CYS A 340 -2.21 -0.99 27.54
CA CYS A 340 -2.69 -2.35 27.82
C CYS A 340 -2.67 -2.74 29.31
N GLN A 341 -2.15 -1.89 30.20
CA GLN A 341 -1.99 -2.15 31.64
C GLN A 341 -1.08 -3.34 32.01
N GLN A 342 -0.46 -4.01 31.02
CA GLN A 342 0.50 -5.07 31.25
C GLN A 342 1.78 -4.55 31.90
N SER A 343 2.43 -5.38 32.71
CA SER A 343 3.72 -5.06 33.32
C SER A 343 4.80 -4.95 32.24
N ILE A 344 5.46 -3.79 32.15
CA ILE A 344 6.61 -3.59 31.26
C ILE A 344 7.88 -4.20 31.88
N TYR A 345 7.81 -4.59 33.15
CA TYR A 345 8.93 -5.22 33.86
C TYR A 345 8.76 -6.74 33.86
N PHE A 346 9.63 -7.43 33.12
CA PHE A 346 9.79 -8.88 33.21
C PHE A 346 11.07 -9.17 34.02
N PRO A 347 10.97 -9.76 35.23
CA PRO A 347 12.13 -10.12 36.02
C PRO A 347 12.88 -11.28 35.33
N GLY A 348 13.89 -10.96 34.52
CA GLY A 348 14.74 -11.95 33.85
C GLY A 348 15.37 -11.47 32.54
N ASN A 349 14.76 -10.51 31.85
CA ASN A 349 15.28 -9.99 30.58
C ASN A 349 15.86 -8.59 30.77
N LYS A 350 17.17 -8.42 30.54
CA LYS A 350 17.94 -7.19 30.88
C LYS A 350 17.61 -5.96 30.03
N SER A 351 16.69 -6.05 29.07
CA SER A 351 16.27 -4.90 28.25
C SER A 351 14.78 -4.96 27.89
N SER A 352 13.88 -4.69 28.84
CA SER A 352 12.53 -4.33 28.43
C SER A 352 12.54 -2.91 27.87
N LEU A 353 12.71 -2.83 26.55
CA LEU A 353 12.58 -1.60 25.78
C LEU A 353 11.20 -1.01 26.05
N ARG A 354 11.18 0.26 26.40
CA ARG A 354 9.97 1.02 26.69
C ARG A 354 10.05 2.36 25.99
N VAL A 355 8.89 2.86 25.64
CA VAL A 355 8.78 4.13 24.95
C VAL A 355 7.92 5.10 25.76
N ALA A 356 8.22 6.39 25.67
CA ALA A 356 7.47 7.44 26.33
C ALA A 356 6.99 8.47 25.30
N CYS A 357 5.74 8.89 25.44
CA CYS A 357 5.21 9.95 24.59
C CYS A 357 5.83 11.31 24.99
N PRO A 358 6.44 12.09 24.07
CA PRO A 358 7.09 13.35 24.41
C PRO A 358 6.11 14.42 24.93
N LYS A 359 4.81 14.31 24.60
CA LYS A 359 3.79 15.28 24.99
C LYS A 359 3.17 14.99 26.36
N CYS A 360 2.64 13.78 26.56
CA CYS A 360 1.96 13.42 27.81
C CYS A 360 2.87 12.72 28.82
N GLN A 361 4.11 12.38 28.44
CA GLN A 361 5.11 11.69 29.26
C GLN A 361 4.65 10.35 29.84
N LYS A 362 3.59 9.75 29.27
CA LYS A 362 3.12 8.41 29.64
C LYS A 362 3.94 7.33 28.93
N HIS A 363 4.09 6.19 29.60
CA HIS A 363 4.90 5.07 29.14
C HIS A 363 4.04 3.99 28.47
N PHE A 364 4.56 3.42 27.38
CA PHE A 364 3.93 2.36 26.60
C PHE A 364 4.90 1.21 26.34
N CYS A 365 4.37 -0.01 26.18
CA CYS A 365 5.13 -1.15 25.65
C CYS A 365 5.28 -1.03 24.12
N LEU A 366 6.17 -1.83 23.52
CA LEU A 366 6.43 -1.81 22.07
C LEU A 366 5.19 -2.14 21.23
N GLU A 367 4.37 -3.10 21.68
CA GLU A 367 3.12 -3.45 20.98
C GLU A 367 2.12 -2.31 20.97
N CYS A 368 1.97 -1.62 22.12
CA CYS A 368 1.13 -0.44 22.20
C CYS A 368 1.70 0.71 21.36
N ASP A 369 3.02 0.86 21.27
CA ASP A 369 3.67 1.85 20.42
C ASP A 369 3.29 1.63 18.94
N ILE A 370 3.48 0.40 18.46
CA ILE A 370 3.13 -0.02 17.09
C ILE A 370 1.64 0.23 16.84
N TYR A 371 0.76 -0.28 17.71
CA TYR A 371 -0.69 -0.13 17.55
C TYR A 371 -1.12 1.34 17.54
N ILE A 372 -0.52 2.17 18.40
CA ILE A 372 -0.84 3.60 18.48
C ILE A 372 -0.50 4.31 17.17
N HIS A 373 0.64 3.98 16.55
CA HIS A 373 1.08 4.69 15.35
C HIS A 373 0.55 4.08 14.05
N GLU A 374 0.30 2.77 13.97
CA GLU A 374 -0.17 2.10 12.76
C GLU A 374 -1.70 2.00 12.65
N SER A 375 -2.42 1.88 13.78
CA SER A 375 -3.87 1.63 13.74
C SER A 375 -4.68 2.74 14.42
N LEU A 376 -4.30 3.16 15.62
CA LEU A 376 -5.10 4.09 16.41
C LEU A 376 -4.93 5.55 15.95
N HIS A 377 -3.73 5.88 15.48
CA HIS A 377 -3.27 7.20 15.07
C HIS A 377 -3.50 8.33 16.09
N ASN A 378 -3.81 8.00 17.34
CA ASN A 378 -3.99 8.92 18.45
C ASN A 378 -3.30 8.37 19.71
N CYS A 379 -2.63 9.22 20.48
CA CYS A 379 -2.04 8.82 21.75
C CYS A 379 -3.11 8.84 22.85
N PRO A 380 -3.49 7.71 23.47
CA PRO A 380 -4.50 7.67 24.54
C PRO A 380 -4.13 8.57 25.73
N GLY A 381 -2.82 8.71 25.98
CA GLY A 381 -2.32 9.56 27.06
C GLY A 381 -2.59 11.04 26.83
N CYS A 382 -2.44 11.52 25.60
CA CYS A 382 -2.72 12.91 25.23
C CYS A 382 -4.22 13.19 25.25
N GLU A 383 -5.05 12.28 24.71
CA GLU A 383 -6.51 12.47 24.69
C GLU A 383 -7.12 12.43 26.09
N SER A 384 -6.57 11.64 27.03
CA SER A 384 -7.04 11.65 28.43
C SER A 384 -6.71 12.93 29.21
N LEU A 385 -5.82 13.78 28.68
CA LEU A 385 -5.44 15.06 29.30
C LEU A 385 -6.21 16.23 28.66
N ARG A 386 -7.03 15.96 27.65
CA ARG A 386 -7.82 16.91 26.88
C ARG A 386 -9.23 16.97 27.44
#